data_AF-A0A973J2H2-F1
#
_entry.id   AF-A0A973J2H2-F1
#
_cell.length_a   1.000
_cell.length_b   1.000
_cell.length_c   1.000
_cell.angle_alpha   90.00
_cell.angle_beta   90.00
_cell.angle_gamma   90.00
#
_symmetry.space_group_name_H-M   'P 1'
#
loop_
_entity.id
_entity.type
_entity.pdbx_description
1 polymer ?
#
loop_
_entity_poly.entity_id
_entity_poly.type
_entity_poly.pdbx_seq_one_letter_code
_entity_poly.pdbx_strand_id
1 'polypeptide(L)'
;QTQPQFLFGRIVDKIYLAEIEAKTRFIPAGFPGPVVRRALGTPFMGHSGMVYLLQEIVNALYDMLFNFLPLNRQSSFQEEPAAKIAWSSEANAMLNEIVRKAPFISQISFGRELKKKAELLALKQGKDTVTPELLGMLN
;
A
#
# COMPACT_ATOMS: atom_id res chain seq x y z
N GLN A 1 -14.25 -7.07 8.51
CA GLN A 1 -14.79 -6.82 7.16
C GLN A 1 -13.75 -6.03 6.39
N THR A 2 -13.24 -6.54 5.26
CA THR A 2 -12.14 -5.91 4.52
C THR A 2 -12.71 -4.89 3.53
N GLN A 3 -12.24 -3.64 3.61
CA GLN A 3 -12.65 -2.60 2.65
C GLN A 3 -11.97 -2.84 1.29
N PRO A 4 -12.71 -2.76 0.18
CA PRO A 4 -12.10 -2.89 -1.14
C PRO A 4 -11.24 -1.65 -1.45
N GLN A 5 -10.16 -1.83 -2.21
CA GLN A 5 -9.30 -0.71 -2.63
C GLN A 5 -9.97 0.14 -3.70
N PHE A 6 -10.76 -0.50 -4.58
CA PHE A 6 -11.55 0.15 -5.62
C PHE A 6 -13.01 -0.27 -5.50
N LEU A 7 -13.93 0.67 -5.61
CA LEU A 7 -15.36 0.40 -5.70
C LEU A 7 -15.94 1.04 -6.96
N PHE A 8 -16.47 0.19 -7.83
CA PHE A 8 -17.25 0.61 -8.99
C PHE A 8 -18.71 0.67 -8.57
N GLY A 9 -19.31 1.86 -8.55
CA GLY A 9 -20.64 2.01 -7.99
C GLY A 9 -21.38 3.28 -8.39
N ARG A 10 -22.47 3.52 -7.66
CA ARG A 10 -23.38 4.66 -7.80
C ARG A 10 -23.13 5.67 -6.67
N ILE A 11 -23.79 6.83 -6.74
CA ILE A 11 -23.63 7.86 -5.71
C ILE A 11 -23.96 7.36 -4.31
N VAL A 12 -24.94 6.47 -4.16
CA VAL A 12 -25.31 5.87 -2.86
C VAL A 12 -24.15 5.08 -2.25
N ASP A 13 -23.41 4.34 -3.08
CA ASP A 13 -22.27 3.55 -2.62
C ASP A 13 -21.13 4.48 -2.18
N LYS A 14 -20.95 5.61 -2.89
CA LYS A 14 -19.99 6.66 -2.49
C LYS A 14 -20.37 7.31 -1.15
N ILE A 15 -21.66 7.52 -0.89
CA ILE A 15 -22.15 8.07 0.38
C ILE A 15 -21.80 7.10 1.51
N TYR A 16 -22.11 5.81 1.36
CA TYR A 16 -21.75 4.80 2.38
C TYR A 16 -20.25 4.72 2.62
N LEU A 17 -19.41 4.79 1.57
CA LEU A 17 -17.96 4.85 1.74
C LEU A 17 -17.52 6.08 2.54
N ALA A 18 -18.19 7.22 2.36
CA ALA A 18 -17.89 8.44 3.11
C ALA A 18 -18.33 8.36 4.57
N GLU A 19 -19.49 7.77 4.86
CA GLU A 19 -20.00 7.58 6.22
C GLU A 19 -19.07 6.74 7.10
N ILE A 20 -18.40 5.74 6.51
CA ILE A 20 -17.44 4.89 7.22
C ILE A 20 -15.98 5.36 7.08
N GLU A 21 -15.76 6.55 6.52
CA GLU A 21 -14.44 7.11 6.22
C GLU A 21 -13.51 6.12 5.48
N ALA A 22 -14.09 5.33 4.55
CA ALA A 22 -13.35 4.31 3.83
C ALA A 22 -12.25 4.93 2.97
N LYS A 23 -11.06 4.33 3.01
CA LYS A 23 -9.93 4.68 2.12
C LYS A 23 -10.06 4.05 0.72
N THR A 24 -11.27 3.68 0.33
CA THR A 24 -11.60 3.08 -0.96
C THR A 24 -11.64 4.14 -2.06
N ARG A 25 -11.02 3.87 -3.20
CA ARG A 25 -11.17 4.73 -4.38
C ARG A 25 -12.47 4.41 -5.10
N PHE A 26 -13.36 5.39 -5.17
CA PHE A 26 -14.64 5.25 -5.84
C PHE A 26 -14.52 5.58 -7.33
N ILE A 27 -14.93 4.66 -8.20
CA ILE A 27 -15.04 4.86 -9.65
C ILE A 27 -16.54 4.84 -10.01
N PRO A 28 -17.10 5.93 -10.55
CA PRO A 28 -18.51 5.97 -10.91
C PRO A 28 -18.79 5.03 -12.08
N ALA A 29 -19.65 4.04 -11.84
CA ALA A 29 -19.99 3.00 -12.80
C ALA A 29 -21.50 2.88 -13.06
N GLY A 30 -22.33 3.66 -12.37
CA GLY A 30 -23.78 3.60 -12.54
C GLY A 30 -24.51 4.86 -12.12
N PHE A 31 -25.79 4.92 -12.51
CA PHE A 31 -26.73 5.97 -12.12
C PHE A 31 -27.48 5.59 -10.83
N PRO A 32 -27.89 6.57 -9.99
CA PRO A 32 -27.65 8.01 -10.14
C PRO A 32 -26.21 8.37 -9.80
N GLY A 33 -25.64 9.32 -10.54
CA GLY A 33 -24.25 9.74 -10.39
C GLY A 33 -23.69 10.31 -11.70
N PRO A 34 -22.62 11.11 -11.64
CA PRO A 34 -21.99 11.64 -12.83
C PRO A 34 -21.17 10.52 -13.49
N VAL A 35 -21.83 9.60 -14.18
CA VAL A 35 -21.17 8.53 -14.95
C VAL A 35 -20.89 8.98 -16.40
N VAL A 36 -21.59 10.00 -16.90
CA VAL A 36 -21.38 10.56 -18.23
C VAL A 36 -20.04 11.29 -18.30
N ARG A 37 -19.19 10.93 -19.28
CA ARG A 37 -17.86 11.49 -19.51
C ARG A 37 -17.70 11.94 -20.95
N ARG A 38 -16.71 12.81 -21.21
CA ARG A 38 -16.36 13.25 -22.57
C ARG A 38 -15.59 12.20 -23.38
N ALA A 39 -15.33 11.02 -22.80
CA ALA A 39 -14.68 9.91 -23.47
C ALA A 39 -15.69 9.02 -24.21
N LEU A 40 -15.30 8.52 -25.39
CA LEU A 40 -16.07 7.55 -26.15
C LEU A 40 -16.25 6.26 -25.36
N GLY A 41 -17.42 5.63 -25.49
CA GLY A 41 -17.72 4.39 -24.78
C GLY A 41 -18.12 4.58 -23.32
N THR A 42 -18.68 5.73 -22.93
CA THR A 42 -19.18 5.93 -21.56
C THR A 42 -20.22 4.85 -21.15
N PRO A 43 -20.13 4.24 -19.94
CA PRO A 43 -19.05 4.43 -18.97
C PRO A 43 -17.74 3.77 -19.39
N PHE A 44 -17.77 2.49 -19.79
CA PHE A 44 -16.58 1.66 -20.06
C PHE A 44 -16.74 0.66 -21.23
N MET A 45 -17.36 1.07 -22.32
CA MET A 45 -17.63 0.27 -23.52
C MET A 45 -16.48 0.31 -24.53
N GLY A 46 -16.20 -0.86 -25.12
CA GLY A 46 -15.22 -1.01 -26.20
C GLY A 46 -13.79 -0.69 -25.78
N HIS A 47 -12.91 -0.51 -26.78
CA HIS A 47 -11.50 -0.23 -26.53
C HIS A 47 -11.30 1.10 -25.77
N SER A 48 -12.06 2.14 -26.13
CA SER A 48 -11.99 3.44 -25.46
C SER A 48 -12.38 3.38 -23.98
N GLY A 49 -13.40 2.58 -23.64
CA GLY A 49 -13.80 2.34 -22.26
C GLY A 49 -12.74 1.59 -21.44
N MET A 50 -12.07 0.60 -22.03
CA MET A 50 -10.95 -0.10 -21.38
C MET A 50 -9.77 0.84 -21.11
N VAL A 51 -9.40 1.67 -22.08
CA VAL A 51 -8.33 2.67 -21.92
C VAL A 51 -8.69 3.65 -20.80
N TYR A 52 -9.96 4.08 -20.72
CA TYR A 52 -10.42 4.96 -19.66
C TYR A 52 -10.35 4.28 -18.28
N LEU A 53 -10.82 3.04 -18.14
CA LEU A 53 -10.69 2.28 -16.89
C LEU A 53 -9.25 2.15 -16.44
N LEU A 54 -8.35 1.82 -17.37
CA LEU A 54 -6.94 1.68 -17.08
C LEU A 54 -6.37 3.00 -16.57
N GLN A 55 -6.72 4.12 -17.22
CA GLN A 55 -6.30 5.45 -16.79
C GLN A 55 -6.81 5.79 -15.38
N GLU A 56 -8.09 5.56 -15.07
CA GLU A 56 -8.64 5.86 -13.75
C GLU A 56 -7.97 5.02 -12.64
N ILE A 57 -7.74 3.74 -12.90
CA ILE A 57 -7.08 2.83 -11.94
C ILE A 57 -5.61 3.25 -11.76
N VAL A 58 -4.87 3.47 -12.83
CA VAL A 58 -3.44 3.84 -12.75
C VAL A 58 -3.26 5.18 -12.05
N ASN A 59 -4.08 6.18 -12.37
CA ASN A 59 -4.02 7.48 -11.70
C ASN A 59 -4.30 7.35 -10.19
N ALA A 60 -5.31 6.57 -9.82
CA ALA A 60 -5.62 6.31 -8.42
C ALA A 60 -4.51 5.56 -7.67
N LEU A 61 -3.87 4.58 -8.32
CA LEU A 61 -2.71 3.89 -7.75
C LEU A 61 -1.52 4.83 -7.58
N TYR A 62 -1.31 5.74 -8.52
CA TYR A 62 -0.22 6.72 -8.45
C TYR A 62 -0.46 7.77 -7.35
N ASP A 63 -1.69 8.26 -7.20
CA ASP A 63 -2.09 9.11 -6.07
C ASP A 63 -1.85 8.39 -4.72
N MET A 64 -2.20 7.10 -4.65
CA MET A 64 -1.94 6.29 -3.47
C MET A 64 -0.43 6.18 -3.19
N LEU A 65 0.38 5.94 -4.23
CA LEU A 65 1.83 5.90 -4.11
C LEU A 65 2.39 7.22 -3.55
N PHE A 66 1.90 8.37 -4.01
CA PHE A 66 2.31 9.66 -3.47
C PHE A 66 2.03 9.84 -1.97
N ASN A 67 0.94 9.26 -1.46
CA ASN A 67 0.65 9.28 -0.03
C ASN A 67 1.60 8.38 0.78
N PHE A 68 2.18 7.36 0.16
CA PHE A 68 3.17 6.47 0.78
C PHE A 68 4.61 6.98 0.62
N LEU A 69 4.87 7.86 -0.35
CA LEU A 69 6.18 8.49 -0.45
C LEU A 69 6.42 9.32 0.81
N PRO A 70 7.58 9.17 1.47
CA PRO A 70 7.95 10.03 2.57
C PRO A 70 8.15 11.44 2.00
N LEU A 71 7.09 12.24 1.97
CA LEU A 71 7.19 13.68 1.83
C LEU A 71 8.04 14.11 3.04
N ASN A 72 9.31 14.46 2.78
CA ASN A 72 10.35 14.79 3.75
C ASN A 72 9.87 15.76 4.85
N ARG A 73 9.08 15.27 5.80
CA ARG A 73 8.66 15.99 6.99
C ARG A 73 9.63 15.56 8.05
N GLN A 74 10.84 16.10 7.95
CA GLN A 74 11.93 15.93 8.91
C GLN A 74 12.00 14.50 9.47
N SER A 75 12.18 13.49 8.62
CA SER A 75 12.76 12.26 9.14
C SER A 75 14.15 12.66 9.60
N SER A 76 14.33 12.82 10.92
CA SER A 76 15.64 12.89 11.56
C SER A 76 16.57 11.96 10.79
N PHE A 77 17.69 12.48 10.28
CA PHE A 77 18.73 11.71 9.61
C PHE A 77 18.99 10.45 10.44
N GLN A 78 18.33 9.34 10.09
CA GLN A 78 18.54 8.08 10.75
C GLN A 78 19.71 7.49 10.00
N GLU A 79 20.89 7.61 10.59
CA GLU A 79 22.12 7.00 10.14
C GLU A 79 21.82 5.62 9.54
N GLU A 80 22.16 5.44 8.27
CA GLU A 80 22.17 4.11 7.69
C GLU A 80 23.14 3.27 8.53
N PRO A 81 22.69 2.12 9.08
CA PRO A 81 23.56 1.31 9.92
C PRO A 81 24.79 0.89 9.11
N ALA A 82 25.96 1.34 9.55
CA ALA A 82 27.23 1.13 8.84
C ALA A 82 27.65 -0.35 8.75
N ALA A 83 27.05 -1.22 9.57
CA ALA A 83 27.31 -2.66 9.58
C ALA A 83 26.21 -3.42 8.82
N LYS A 84 26.60 -4.22 7.82
CA LYS A 84 25.70 -5.20 7.18
C LYS A 84 25.41 -6.33 8.18
N ILE A 85 24.28 -6.25 8.86
CA ILE A 85 23.80 -7.30 9.77
C ILE A 85 23.38 -8.52 8.94
N ALA A 86 23.77 -9.72 9.38
CA ALA A 86 23.40 -10.95 8.71
C ALA A 86 21.93 -11.29 8.99
N TRP A 87 21.25 -11.89 8.01
CA TRP A 87 19.86 -12.36 8.17
C TRP A 87 19.83 -13.87 8.11
N SER A 88 19.17 -14.52 9.08
CA SER A 88 18.91 -15.95 8.97
C SER A 88 17.88 -16.24 7.87
N SER A 89 17.96 -17.42 7.25
CA SER A 89 16.99 -17.85 6.23
C SER A 89 15.56 -17.88 6.78
N GLU A 90 15.40 -18.30 8.03
CA GLU A 90 14.13 -18.35 8.75
C GLU A 90 13.55 -16.95 9.02
N ALA A 91 14.39 -15.99 9.41
CA ALA A 91 13.99 -14.59 9.60
C ALA A 91 13.50 -13.97 8.28
N ASN A 92 14.20 -14.24 7.17
CA ASN A 92 13.76 -13.80 5.84
C ASN A 92 12.41 -14.42 5.44
N ALA A 93 12.21 -15.71 5.72
CA ALA A 93 10.94 -16.37 5.43
C ALA A 93 9.78 -15.75 6.24
N MET A 94 10.01 -15.51 7.53
CA MET A 94 9.04 -14.86 8.41
C MET A 94 8.71 -13.43 7.95
N LEU A 95 9.73 -12.63 7.58
CA LEU A 95 9.53 -11.28 7.04
C LEU A 95 8.66 -11.31 5.77
N ASN A 96 8.93 -12.24 4.86
CA ASN A 96 8.15 -12.37 3.62
C ASN A 96 6.69 -12.72 3.90
N GLU A 97 6.42 -13.60 4.87
CA GLU A 97 5.05 -13.94 5.28
C GLU A 97 4.30 -12.76 5.92
N ILE A 98 5.00 -11.94 6.71
CA ILE A 98 4.42 -10.71 7.29
C ILE A 98 4.13 -9.69 6.18
N VAL A 99 5.08 -9.48 5.27
CA VAL A 99 4.93 -8.54 4.15
C VAL A 99 3.80 -8.97 3.21
N ARG A 100 3.63 -10.27 2.94
CA ARG A 100 2.53 -10.80 2.10
C ARG A 100 1.14 -10.46 2.63
N LYS A 101 0.98 -10.30 3.95
CA LYS A 101 -0.29 -9.91 4.58
C LYS A 101 -0.60 -8.41 4.42
N ALA A 102 0.40 -7.59 4.13
CA ALA A 102 0.20 -6.16 3.87
C ALA A 102 -0.41 -5.92 2.48
N PRO A 103 -1.17 -4.81 2.29
CA PRO A 103 -1.71 -4.43 0.99
C PRO A 103 -0.62 -4.36 -0.09
N PHE A 104 -0.88 -4.93 -1.27
CA PHE A 104 0.11 -5.12 -2.34
C PHE A 104 0.98 -3.88 -2.63
N ILE A 105 0.37 -2.70 -2.77
CA ILE A 105 1.07 -1.44 -3.07
C ILE A 105 2.05 -1.01 -1.97
N SER A 106 1.76 -1.37 -0.72
CA SER A 106 2.59 -1.02 0.45
C SER A 106 3.65 -2.05 0.79
N GLN A 107 3.63 -3.25 0.19
CA GLN A 107 4.49 -4.38 0.57
C GLN A 107 5.98 -4.04 0.54
N ILE A 108 6.44 -3.31 -0.49
CA ILE A 108 7.84 -2.93 -0.64
C ILE A 108 8.27 -1.94 0.47
N SER A 109 7.48 -0.89 0.69
CA SER A 109 7.79 0.13 1.70
C SER A 109 7.74 -0.45 3.10
N PHE A 110 6.67 -1.20 3.40
CA PHE A 110 6.47 -1.87 4.67
C PHE A 110 7.58 -2.89 4.95
N GLY A 111 7.97 -3.68 3.95
CA GLY A 111 9.08 -4.63 4.06
C GLY A 111 10.42 -3.95 4.34
N ARG A 112 10.71 -2.82 3.67
CA ARG A 112 11.91 -2.02 3.95
C ARG A 112 11.91 -1.43 5.35
N GLU A 113 10.78 -0.89 5.81
CA GLU A 113 10.64 -0.31 7.14
C GLU A 113 10.81 -1.37 8.24
N LEU A 114 10.15 -2.52 8.10
CA LEU A 114 10.30 -3.66 9.02
C LEU A 114 11.74 -4.16 9.07
N LYS A 115 12.37 -4.30 7.90
CA LYS A 115 13.78 -4.69 7.80
C LYS A 115 14.68 -3.73 8.57
N LYS A 116 14.50 -2.42 8.37
CA LYS A 116 15.25 -1.38 9.07
C LYS A 116 15.02 -1.42 10.59
N LYS A 117 13.78 -1.63 11.04
CA LYS A 117 13.45 -1.76 12.47
C LYS A 117 14.10 -3.00 13.10
N ALA A 118 14.09 -4.13 12.40
CA ALA A 118 14.73 -5.37 12.86
C ALA A 118 16.25 -5.22 12.99
N GLU A 119 16.89 -4.60 12.01
CA GLU A 119 18.32 -4.30 12.04
C GLU A 119 18.69 -3.36 13.20
N LEU A 120 17.89 -2.30 13.43
CA LEU A 120 18.09 -1.40 14.57
C LEU A 120 17.91 -2.10 15.93
N LEU A 121 16.97 -3.04 16.05
CA LEU A 121 16.81 -3.82 17.28
C LEU A 121 17.97 -4.81 17.51
N ALA A 122 18.46 -5.45 16.46
CA ALA A 122 19.61 -6.33 16.55
C ALA A 122 20.86 -5.57 17.04
N LEU A 123 21.11 -4.37 16.51
CA LEU A 123 22.19 -3.49 16.97
C LEU A 123 22.02 -3.08 18.44
N LYS A 124 20.81 -2.70 18.86
CA LYS A 124 20.53 -2.35 20.27
C LYS A 124 20.77 -3.51 21.23
N GLN A 125 20.57 -4.75 20.79
CA GLN A 125 20.83 -5.96 21.58
C GLN A 125 22.27 -6.49 21.42
N GLY A 126 23.11 -5.83 20.61
CA GLY A 126 24.48 -6.28 20.33
C GLY A 126 24.55 -7.60 19.57
N LYS A 127 23.53 -7.93 18.76
CA LYS A 127 23.47 -9.15 17.95
C LYS A 127 23.86 -8.85 16.50
N ASP A 128 24.76 -9.65 15.93
CA ASP A 128 25.22 -9.51 14.55
C ASP A 128 24.31 -10.19 13.50
N THR A 129 23.29 -10.94 13.96
CA THR A 129 22.34 -11.64 13.10
C THR A 129 20.89 -11.39 13.53
N VAL A 130 20.02 -11.09 12.57
CA VAL A 130 18.55 -11.03 12.78
C VAL A 130 17.99 -12.45 12.80
N THR A 131 17.41 -12.83 13.93
CA THR A 131 16.74 -14.13 14.14
C THR A 131 15.22 -13.98 14.07
N PRO A 132 14.46 -15.06 13.80
CA PRO A 132 13.00 -15.03 13.81
C PRO A 132 12.40 -14.59 15.16
N GLU A 133 13.07 -14.88 16.28
CA GLU A 133 12.66 -14.41 17.61
C GLU A 133 12.67 -12.87 17.72
N LEU A 134 13.71 -12.23 17.17
CA LEU A 134 13.85 -10.77 17.13
C LEU A 134 12.74 -10.14 16.28
N LEU A 135 12.37 -10.77 15.17
CA LEU A 135 11.23 -10.35 14.35
C LEU A 135 9.90 -10.55 15.07
N GLY A 136 9.76 -11.63 15.84
CA GLY A 136 8.59 -11.87 16.68
C GLY A 136 8.35 -10.79 17.73
N MET A 137 9.41 -10.14 18.23
CA MET A 137 9.31 -9.01 19.17
C MET A 137 8.83 -7.70 18.53
N LEU A 138 8.83 -7.59 17.19
CA LEU A 138 8.38 -6.40 16.45
C LEU A 138 6.89 -6.43 16.08
N ASN A 139 6.27 -7.61 16.12
CA ASN A 139 4.86 -7.81 15.80
C ASN A 139 3.94 -7.44 16.95
#